data_AF-D6LFJ8-F1
#
_entry.id   AF-D6LFJ8-F1
#
_cell.length_a   1.000
_cell.length_b   1.000
_cell.length_c   1.000
_cell.angle_alpha   90.00
_cell.angle_beta   90.00
_cell.angle_gamma   90.00
#
_symmetry.space_group_name_H-M   'P 1'
#
loop_
_entity.id
_entity.type
_entity.pdbx_description
1 polymer ?
#
loop_
_entity_poly.entity_id
_entity_poly.type
_entity_poly.pdbx_seq_one_letter_code
_entity_poly.pdbx_strand_id
1 'polypeptide(L)'
;MDYDYEEYTDDYSENKFWDKFKEGAKKIGLKATSYALILYYVLQKKEVPFKDKVLITGCLGYFILPIDLIPDFIPVVGYSDDIAGMIFAIKKCMNYVDDEIKQNVSNKLVSWFDIEKDYVDDLLKDI
;
A
#
# COMPACT_ATOMS: atom_id res chain seq x y z
N MET A 1 -4.78 -16.75 41.26
CA MET A 1 -4.56 -15.33 40.95
C MET A 1 -5.76 -14.90 40.15
N ASP A 2 -6.69 -14.18 40.78
CA ASP A 2 -7.71 -13.44 40.03
C ASP A 2 -6.99 -12.28 39.34
N TYR A 3 -6.98 -12.29 38.02
CA TYR A 3 -6.54 -11.14 37.25
C TYR A 3 -7.72 -10.16 37.23
N ASP A 4 -7.52 -8.98 37.82
CA ASP A 4 -8.48 -7.90 37.75
C ASP A 4 -8.49 -7.33 36.32
N TYR A 5 -9.39 -7.83 35.49
CA TYR A 5 -9.54 -7.41 34.09
C TYR A 5 -10.03 -5.96 33.96
N GLU A 6 -10.68 -5.43 35.00
CA GLU A 6 -11.20 -4.06 35.02
C GLU A 6 -10.07 -3.04 35.24
N GLU A 7 -9.05 -3.35 36.06
CA GLU A 7 -7.87 -2.50 36.29
C GLU A 7 -7.04 -2.23 35.02
N TYR A 8 -7.10 -3.12 34.02
CA TYR A 8 -6.34 -3.01 32.76
C TYR A 8 -7.14 -2.43 31.57
N THR A 9 -8.43 -2.11 31.74
CA THR A 9 -9.32 -1.72 30.63
C THR A 9 -9.86 -0.29 30.70
N ASP A 10 -9.44 0.51 31.68
CA ASP A 10 -9.90 1.91 31.87
C ASP A 10 -9.75 2.81 30.61
N ASP A 11 -8.75 2.55 29.77
CA ASP A 11 -8.53 3.28 28.51
C ASP A 11 -9.19 2.63 27.27
N TYR A 12 -9.58 1.36 27.37
CA TYR A 12 -10.16 0.57 26.28
C TYR A 12 -11.65 0.84 26.17
N SER A 13 -12.05 1.49 25.09
CA SER A 13 -13.45 1.50 24.66
C SER A 13 -13.56 0.81 23.31
N GLU A 14 -14.56 -0.04 23.13
CA GLU A 14 -14.83 -0.73 21.87
C GLU A 14 -14.90 0.25 20.68
N ASN A 15 -15.47 1.44 20.88
CA ASN A 15 -15.52 2.49 19.85
C ASN A 15 -14.13 2.96 19.40
N LYS A 16 -13.24 3.31 20.35
CA LYS A 16 -11.84 3.66 20.06
C LYS A 16 -11.12 2.54 19.29
N PHE A 17 -11.39 1.27 19.62
CA PHE A 17 -10.80 0.13 18.89
C PHE A 17 -11.25 0.12 17.43
N TRP A 18 -12.56 0.17 17.18
CA TRP A 18 -13.10 0.14 15.82
C TRP A 18 -12.66 1.35 15.00
N ASP A 19 -12.61 2.53 15.61
CA ASP A 19 -12.12 3.75 14.95
C ASP A 19 -10.65 3.62 14.57
N LYS A 20 -9.82 3.11 15.49
CA LYS A 20 -8.40 2.91 15.23
C LYS A 20 -8.15 1.86 14.15
N PHE A 21 -8.92 0.77 14.17
CA PHE A 21 -8.84 -0.29 13.18
C PHE A 21 -9.25 0.20 11.79
N LYS A 22 -10.37 0.92 11.66
CA LYS A 22 -10.83 1.51 10.39
C LYS A 22 -9.80 2.48 9.82
N GLU A 23 -9.24 3.35 10.66
CA GLU A 23 -8.18 4.29 10.27
C GLU A 23 -6.94 3.54 9.74
N GLY A 24 -6.50 2.51 10.48
CA GLY A 24 -5.37 1.68 10.09
C GLY A 24 -5.59 0.96 8.76
N ALA A 25 -6.75 0.29 8.60
CA ALA A 25 -7.11 -0.41 7.38
C ALA A 25 -7.19 0.53 6.17
N LYS A 26 -7.79 1.72 6.34
CA LYS A 26 -7.82 2.77 5.32
C LYS A 26 -6.40 3.19 4.92
N LYS A 27 -5.53 3.48 5.89
CA LYS A 27 -4.15 3.90 5.64
C LYS A 27 -3.34 2.82 4.91
N ILE A 28 -3.46 1.56 5.32
CA ILE A 28 -2.76 0.43 4.68
C ILE A 28 -3.24 0.26 3.24
N GLY A 29 -4.57 0.22 3.02
CA GLY A 29 -5.15 0.08 1.68
C GLY A 29 -4.73 1.21 0.75
N LEU A 30 -4.75 2.45 1.22
CA LEU A 30 -4.30 3.60 0.43
C LEU A 30 -2.80 3.54 0.12
N LYS A 31 -1.94 3.14 1.07
CA LYS A 31 -0.49 2.99 0.80
C LYS A 31 -0.21 1.90 -0.23
N ALA A 32 -0.81 0.72 -0.05
CA ALA A 32 -0.65 -0.39 -1.00
C ALA A 32 -1.12 0.01 -2.40
N THR A 33 -2.27 0.69 -2.50
CA THR A 33 -2.79 1.23 -3.77
C THR A 33 -1.85 2.28 -4.37
N SER A 34 -1.28 3.15 -3.53
CA SER A 34 -0.31 4.17 -3.96
C SER A 34 0.92 3.52 -4.59
N TYR A 35 1.49 2.49 -3.95
CA TYR A 35 2.66 1.78 -4.48
C TYR A 35 2.37 1.13 -5.83
N ALA A 36 1.23 0.45 -5.96
CA ALA A 36 0.82 -0.15 -7.23
C ALA A 36 0.64 0.91 -8.33
N LEU A 37 0.01 2.05 -8.01
CA LEU A 37 -0.18 3.14 -8.98
C LEU A 37 1.15 3.80 -9.39
N ILE A 38 2.06 4.05 -8.45
CA ILE A 38 3.40 4.58 -8.76
C ILE A 38 4.10 3.66 -9.76
N LEU A 39 4.15 2.37 -9.47
CA LEU A 39 4.76 1.38 -10.35
C LEU A 39 4.08 1.32 -11.72
N TYR A 40 2.75 1.37 -11.74
CA TYR A 40 1.97 1.39 -12.98
C TYR A 40 2.28 2.61 -13.86
N TYR A 41 2.40 3.80 -13.27
CA TYR A 41 2.76 5.01 -14.02
C TYR A 41 4.23 5.03 -14.44
N VAL A 42 5.15 4.56 -13.60
CA VAL A 42 6.56 4.40 -13.98
C VAL A 42 6.71 3.45 -15.16
N LEU A 43 5.97 2.32 -15.17
CA LEU A 43 6.03 1.33 -16.26
C LEU A 43 5.74 1.94 -17.65
N GLN A 44 4.94 3.00 -17.70
CA GLN A 44 4.53 3.67 -18.95
C GLN A 44 5.61 4.60 -19.52
N LYS A 45 6.58 5.03 -18.70
CA LYS A 45 7.66 5.91 -19.14
C LYS A 45 8.58 5.21 -20.15
N LYS A 46 8.98 5.91 -21.21
CA LYS A 46 9.78 5.33 -22.30
C LYS A 46 11.24 5.14 -21.90
N GLU A 47 11.74 6.03 -21.04
CA GLU A 47 13.08 6.10 -20.50
C GLU A 47 13.40 5.02 -19.46
N VAL A 48 12.40 4.29 -18.96
CA VAL A 48 12.60 3.20 -18.00
C VAL A 48 13.25 1.99 -18.70
N PRO A 49 14.40 1.51 -18.22
CA PRO A 49 15.11 0.37 -18.79
C PRO A 49 14.24 -0.89 -18.81
N PHE A 50 14.41 -1.72 -19.84
CA PHE A 50 13.64 -2.94 -20.00
C PHE A 50 13.70 -3.87 -18.78
N LYS A 51 14.87 -4.00 -18.13
CA LYS A 51 15.04 -4.82 -16.92
C LYS A 51 14.17 -4.33 -15.75
N ASP A 52 13.99 -3.02 -15.63
CA ASP A 52 13.16 -2.44 -14.57
C ASP A 52 11.69 -2.57 -14.91
N LYS A 53 11.30 -2.44 -16.19
CA LYS A 53 9.93 -2.76 -16.65
C LYS A 53 9.55 -4.20 -16.36
N VAL A 54 10.46 -5.15 -16.57
CA VAL A 54 10.23 -6.58 -16.25
C VAL A 54 10.04 -6.76 -14.74
N LEU A 55 10.89 -6.15 -13.91
CA LEU A 55 10.73 -6.18 -12.45
C LEU A 55 9.37 -5.63 -12.02
N ILE A 56 9.01 -4.44 -12.49
CA ILE A 56 7.75 -3.77 -12.18
C ILE A 56 6.56 -4.63 -12.60
N THR A 57 6.61 -5.18 -13.82
CA THR A 57 5.55 -6.07 -14.32
C THR A 57 5.43 -7.33 -13.48
N GLY A 58 6.54 -7.90 -13.01
CA GLY A 58 6.53 -9.03 -12.09
C GLY A 58 5.87 -8.69 -10.75
N CYS A 59 6.24 -7.56 -10.13
CA CYS A 59 5.61 -7.09 -8.89
C CYS A 59 4.12 -6.81 -9.04
N LEU A 60 3.71 -6.11 -10.09
CA LEU A 60 2.30 -5.80 -10.36
C LEU A 60 1.50 -7.05 -10.76
N GLY A 61 2.12 -7.95 -11.52
CA GLY A 61 1.54 -9.23 -11.90
C GLY A 61 1.26 -10.08 -10.65
N TYR A 62 2.22 -10.20 -9.75
CA TYR A 62 2.05 -10.91 -8.49
C TYR A 62 0.96 -10.26 -7.61
N PHE A 63 0.94 -8.92 -7.52
CA PHE A 63 -0.08 -8.18 -6.76
C PHE A 63 -1.52 -8.33 -7.30
N ILE A 64 -1.70 -8.45 -8.63
CA ILE A 64 -3.02 -8.54 -9.27
C ILE A 64 -3.51 -9.99 -9.38
N LEU A 65 -2.61 -10.96 -9.54
CA LEU A 65 -3.00 -12.34 -9.80
C LEU A 65 -3.51 -13.03 -8.53
N PRO A 66 -4.82 -13.37 -8.45
CA PRO A 66 -5.33 -14.18 -7.37
C PRO A 66 -4.96 -15.63 -7.67
N ILE A 67 -3.98 -16.18 -6.92
CA ILE A 67 -3.67 -17.63 -6.86
C ILE A 67 -2.90 -18.16 -8.09
N ASP A 68 -1.59 -18.41 -7.95
CA ASP A 68 -0.92 -19.68 -8.35
C ASP A 68 0.60 -19.52 -8.54
N LEU A 69 1.36 -19.72 -7.45
CA LEU A 69 2.75 -20.22 -7.53
C LEU A 69 3.22 -20.90 -6.23
N ILE A 70 2.48 -20.77 -5.12
CA ILE A 70 2.69 -21.56 -3.90
C ILE A 70 1.31 -22.04 -3.41
N PRO A 71 0.98 -23.34 -3.57
CA PRO A 71 -0.09 -23.95 -2.81
C PRO A 71 0.35 -24.11 -1.35
N ASP A 72 -0.58 -23.78 -0.46
CA ASP A 72 -0.75 -24.21 0.94
C ASP A 72 -0.14 -23.42 2.14
N PHE A 73 -1.05 -23.18 3.11
CA PHE A 73 -0.91 -23.19 4.59
C PHE A 73 -1.00 -21.92 5.46
N ILE A 74 -1.03 -20.67 4.98
CA ILE A 74 -1.30 -19.53 5.88
C ILE A 74 -2.27 -18.51 5.25
N PRO A 75 -3.58 -18.50 5.61
CA PRO A 75 -4.59 -17.61 5.02
C PRO A 75 -4.39 -16.10 5.27
N VAL A 76 -3.31 -15.68 5.93
CA VAL A 76 -3.14 -14.30 6.46
C VAL A 76 -1.72 -13.71 6.23
N VAL A 77 -0.78 -14.46 5.62
CA VAL A 77 0.65 -14.05 5.49
C VAL A 77 1.08 -13.92 4.02
N GLY A 78 0.23 -13.37 3.15
CA GLY A 78 0.58 -13.14 1.73
C GLY A 78 0.94 -11.68 1.40
N TYR A 79 0.19 -10.73 1.97
CA TYR A 79 0.22 -9.32 1.54
C TYR A 79 1.49 -8.55 1.92
N SER A 80 2.22 -9.00 2.94
CA SER A 80 3.45 -8.34 3.38
C SER A 80 4.57 -8.45 2.34
N ASP A 81 4.68 -9.61 1.68
CA ASP A 81 5.72 -9.86 0.68
C ASP A 81 5.45 -9.12 -0.64
N ASP A 82 4.17 -8.97 -1.01
CA ASP A 82 3.73 -8.11 -2.13
C ASP A 82 4.18 -6.66 -1.96
N ILE A 83 3.88 -6.09 -0.79
CA ILE A 83 4.23 -4.70 -0.46
C ILE A 83 5.73 -4.54 -0.41
N ALA A 84 6.46 -5.49 0.17
CA ALA A 84 7.93 -5.47 0.20
C ALA A 84 8.52 -5.47 -1.21
N GLY A 85 8.00 -6.31 -2.12
CA GLY A 85 8.38 -6.36 -3.53
C GLY A 85 8.11 -5.04 -4.24
N MET A 86 6.93 -4.44 -4.03
CA MET A 86 6.60 -3.14 -4.61
C MET A 86 7.51 -2.02 -4.09
N ILE A 87 7.76 -1.96 -2.78
CA ILE A 87 8.69 -0.98 -2.18
C ILE A 87 10.10 -1.15 -2.77
N PHE A 88 10.57 -2.39 -2.93
CA PHE A 88 11.87 -2.66 -3.56
C PHE A 88 11.91 -2.15 -5.01
N ALA A 89 10.87 -2.43 -5.80
CA ALA A 89 10.77 -1.94 -7.17
C ALA A 89 10.76 -0.41 -7.23
N ILE A 90 9.97 0.25 -6.37
CA ILE A 90 9.92 1.72 -6.26
C ILE A 90 11.30 2.29 -5.94
N LYS A 91 12.01 1.73 -4.94
CA LYS A 91 13.37 2.17 -4.60
C LYS A 91 14.32 2.05 -5.80
N LYS A 92 14.20 0.98 -6.59
CA LYS A 92 15.04 0.77 -7.77
C LYS A 92 14.73 1.75 -8.90
N CYS A 93 13.46 2.13 -9.06
CA CYS A 93 13.01 3.04 -10.12
C CYS A 93 12.72 4.47 -9.64
N MET A 94 13.17 4.84 -8.43
CA MET A 94 12.85 6.13 -7.79
C MET A 94 13.23 7.34 -8.65
N ASN A 95 14.30 7.25 -9.44
CA ASN A 95 14.73 8.30 -10.36
C ASN A 95 13.69 8.61 -11.48
N TYR A 96 12.71 7.74 -11.68
CA TYR A 96 11.61 7.93 -12.63
C TYR A 96 10.32 8.43 -11.97
N VAL A 97 10.27 8.51 -10.63
CA VAL A 97 9.11 8.99 -9.87
C VAL A 97 9.20 10.51 -9.72
N ASP A 98 8.52 11.23 -10.61
CA ASP A 98 8.45 12.69 -10.61
C ASP A 98 7.11 13.20 -10.09
N ASP A 99 6.98 14.53 -10.02
CA ASP A 99 5.79 15.21 -9.51
C ASP A 99 4.54 14.89 -10.34
N GLU A 100 4.70 14.64 -11.65
CA GLU A 100 3.59 14.20 -12.51
C GLU A 100 3.03 12.86 -12.04
N ILE A 101 3.89 11.87 -11.77
CA ILE A 101 3.46 10.57 -11.24
C ILE A 101 2.77 10.75 -9.89
N LYS A 102 3.37 11.53 -8.97
CA LYS A 102 2.77 11.78 -7.64
C LYS A 102 1.40 12.43 -7.75
N GLN A 103 1.24 13.40 -8.66
CA GLN A 103 -0.03 14.07 -8.89
C GLN A 103 -1.08 13.15 -9.52
N ASN A 104 -0.67 12.27 -10.45
CA ASN A 104 -1.55 11.28 -11.05
C ASN A 104 -2.04 10.25 -10.02
N VAL A 105 -1.15 9.78 -9.13
CA VAL A 105 -1.49 8.90 -8.01
C VAL A 105 -2.47 9.59 -7.07
N SER A 106 -2.16 10.82 -6.63
CA SER A 106 -3.00 11.61 -5.73
C SER A 106 -4.42 11.79 -6.30
N ASN A 107 -4.52 12.24 -7.56
CA ASN A 107 -5.81 12.42 -8.24
C ASN A 107 -6.62 11.12 -8.33
N LYS A 108 -5.94 9.99 -8.58
CA LYS A 108 -6.60 8.69 -8.69
C LYS A 108 -7.16 8.22 -7.36
N LEU A 109 -6.39 8.38 -6.28
CA LEU A 109 -6.82 8.00 -4.93
C LEU A 109 -7.98 8.86 -4.44
N VAL A 110 -7.91 10.18 -4.64
CA VAL A 110 -9.01 11.11 -4.34
C VAL A 110 -10.28 10.68 -5.08
N SER A 111 -10.16 10.42 -6.39
CA SER A 111 -11.29 10.01 -7.23
C SER A 111 -11.89 8.65 -6.86
N TRP A 112 -11.07 7.68 -6.43
CA TRP A 112 -11.52 6.32 -6.15
C TRP A 112 -12.09 6.14 -4.75
N PHE A 113 -11.48 6.79 -3.76
CA PHE A 113 -11.83 6.60 -2.36
C PHE A 113 -12.65 7.74 -1.76
N ASP A 114 -12.92 8.79 -2.53
CA ASP A 114 -13.66 9.98 -2.10
C ASP A 114 -13.08 10.57 -0.80
N ILE A 115 -11.77 10.85 -0.85
CA ILE A 115 -10.99 11.35 0.28
C ILE A 115 -10.36 12.70 -0.04
N GLU A 116 -10.14 13.50 1.00
CA GLU A 116 -9.53 14.82 0.87
C GLU A 116 -8.12 14.74 0.27
N LYS A 117 -7.82 15.66 -0.65
CA LYS A 117 -6.53 15.73 -1.33
C LYS A 117 -5.38 15.91 -0.35
N ASP A 118 -5.54 16.77 0.65
CA ASP A 118 -4.50 17.04 1.66
C ASP A 118 -4.13 15.78 2.45
N TYR A 119 -5.11 14.92 2.74
CA TYR A 119 -4.86 13.62 3.39
C TYR A 119 -4.03 12.70 2.49
N VAL A 120 -4.35 12.66 1.19
CA VAL A 120 -3.61 11.85 0.22
C VAL A 120 -2.20 12.39 0.04
N ASP A 121 -2.04 13.70 -0.12
CA ASP A 121 -0.74 14.33 -0.32
C ASP A 121 0.14 14.11 0.93
N ASP A 122 -0.41 14.19 2.14
CA ASP A 122 0.31 13.82 3.37
C ASP A 122 0.74 12.35 3.39
N LEU A 123 -0.14 11.44 2.97
CA LEU A 123 0.16 10.00 2.88
C LEU A 123 1.32 9.71 1.91
N LEU A 124 1.41 10.46 0.81
CA LEU A 124 2.41 10.31 -0.24
C LEU A 124 3.76 10.97 0.09
N LYS A 125 3.85 11.84 1.10
CA LYS A 125 5.12 12.51 1.48
C LYS A 125 6.22 11.53 1.89
N ASP A 126 5.83 10.40 2.49
CA ASP A 126 6.75 9.38 3.00
C ASP A 126 7.13 8.31 1.97
N ILE A 127 6.60 8.41 0.75
CA ILE A 127 6.83 7.45 -0.35
C ILE A 127 7.93 7.98 -1.28
#